data_AF-F3G399-F1
#
_entry.id   AF-F3G399-F1
#
_cell.length_a   1.000
_cell.length_b   1.000
_cell.length_c   1.000
_cell.angle_alpha   90.00
_cell.angle_beta   90.00
_cell.angle_gamma   90.00
#
_symmetry.space_group_name_H-M   'P 1'
#
loop_
_entity.id
_entity.type
_entity.pdbx_description
1 polymer ?
#
loop_
_entity_poly.entity_id
_entity_poly.type
_entity_poly.pdbx_seq_one_letter_code
_entity_poly.pdbx_strand_id
1 'polypeptide(L)'
;MKFKASFQARIAGVLIVLLLIVVSAVYIAVKVATGEAVRTQAQAQLEVGSRVFERLIDLRGKRLRDTVQLVAADFGFRDAVASADSSTIRSVLLNHGKRINASDMFLLGMDGTVIASTVQKVPEGSRFVYDQALRNAKRAGQSVLIVPGGGDPHLLVEATVLAPLPIGRVVMGFTIDSDIAEELRSLSGLEVSFLTVEDGKNGDLISTQPEALHAGLIELMRSSSEGQMLLTEQSNLNFLSQTLMLANTNNGGDGQVIALLQSPLDKAYQAFAPLNQKIFWISMAALVASLIGTL
;
A
#
# COMPACT_ATOMS: atom_id res chain seq x y z
N MET A 1 -21.37 54.01 -36.54
CA MET A 1 -21.52 54.94 -35.40
C MET A 1 -20.22 54.95 -34.61
N LYS A 2 -19.51 56.10 -34.57
CA LYS A 2 -18.22 56.22 -33.86
C LYS A 2 -18.52 56.60 -32.40
N PHE A 3 -18.34 55.67 -31.47
CA PHE A 3 -18.35 56.01 -30.05
C PHE A 3 -17.19 56.96 -29.78
N LYS A 4 -17.46 58.27 -29.67
CA LYS A 4 -16.50 59.22 -29.10
C LYS A 4 -16.41 58.89 -27.61
N ALA A 5 -15.51 57.98 -27.25
CA ALA A 5 -15.17 57.73 -25.86
C ALA A 5 -14.72 59.06 -25.25
N SER A 6 -15.50 59.58 -24.29
CA SER A 6 -15.07 60.67 -23.40
C SER A 6 -13.70 60.32 -22.81
N PHE A 7 -12.87 61.32 -22.49
CA PHE A 7 -11.60 61.12 -21.79
C PHE A 7 -11.76 60.22 -20.55
N GLN A 8 -12.90 60.33 -19.86
CA GLN A 8 -13.31 59.47 -18.75
C GLN A 8 -13.43 57.98 -19.15
N ALA A 9 -14.03 57.67 -20.30
CA ALA A 9 -14.18 56.28 -20.77
C ALA A 9 -12.84 55.63 -21.15
N ARG A 10 -11.87 56.42 -21.61
CA ARG A 10 -10.50 55.92 -21.88
C ARG A 10 -9.76 55.59 -20.58
N ILE A 11 -9.86 56.45 -19.57
CA ILE A 11 -9.26 56.21 -18.25
C ILE A 11 -9.93 55.02 -17.56
N ALA A 12 -11.27 54.97 -17.58
CA ALA A 12 -12.05 53.86 -17.05
C ALA A 12 -11.65 52.52 -17.68
N GLY A 13 -11.51 52.46 -19.01
CA GLY A 13 -11.06 51.26 -19.71
C GLY A 13 -9.67 50.78 -19.26
N VAL A 14 -8.72 51.70 -19.08
CA VAL A 14 -7.37 51.37 -18.59
C VAL A 14 -7.42 50.84 -17.16
N LEU A 15 -8.20 51.46 -16.27
CA LEU A 15 -8.36 51.02 -14.88
C LEU A 15 -9.03 49.64 -14.79
N ILE A 16 -10.04 49.37 -15.61
CA ILE A 16 -10.71 48.06 -15.68
C ILE A 16 -9.73 46.98 -16.15
N VAL A 17 -8.96 47.25 -17.22
CA VAL A 17 -7.94 46.30 -17.71
C VAL A 17 -6.87 46.05 -16.66
N LEU A 18 -6.38 47.11 -16.00
CA LEU A 18 -5.38 46.97 -14.94
C LEU A 18 -5.92 46.14 -13.77
N LEU A 19 -7.17 46.39 -13.36
CA LEU A 19 -7.81 45.61 -12.30
C LEU A 19 -7.99 44.14 -12.70
N LEU A 20 -8.41 43.86 -13.93
CA LEU A 20 -8.52 42.50 -14.45
C LEU A 20 -7.17 41.77 -14.42
N ILE A 21 -6.08 42.46 -14.76
CA ILE A 21 -4.73 41.90 -14.67
C ILE A 21 -4.39 41.55 -13.23
N VAL A 22 -4.62 42.47 -12.27
CA VAL A 22 -4.34 42.24 -10.85
C VAL A 22 -5.16 41.07 -10.30
N VAL A 23 -6.47 41.05 -10.59
CA VAL A 23 -7.37 39.97 -10.16
C VAL A 23 -6.93 38.62 -10.75
N SER A 24 -6.59 38.58 -12.04
CA SER A 24 -6.12 37.36 -12.70
C SER A 24 -4.79 36.88 -12.11
N ALA A 25 -3.86 37.79 -11.85
CA ALA A 25 -2.57 37.47 -11.24
C ALA A 25 -2.75 36.88 -9.82
N VAL A 26 -3.61 37.49 -9.00
CA VAL A 26 -3.95 36.98 -7.65
C VAL A 26 -4.59 35.60 -7.75
N TYR A 27 -5.57 35.41 -8.64
CA TYR A 27 -6.24 34.13 -8.82
C TYR A 27 -5.26 33.02 -9.23
N ILE A 28 -4.37 33.30 -10.18
CA ILE A 28 -3.33 32.36 -10.61
C ILE A 28 -2.37 32.04 -9.45
N ALA A 29 -1.89 33.05 -8.73
CA ALA A 29 -0.98 32.87 -7.60
C ALA A 29 -1.60 31.98 -6.51
N VAL A 30 -2.88 32.19 -6.19
CA VAL A 30 -3.64 31.38 -5.22
C VAL A 30 -3.79 29.95 -5.72
N LYS A 31 -4.13 29.75 -6.99
CA LYS A 31 -4.27 28.41 -7.58
C LYS A 31 -2.97 27.63 -7.54
N VAL A 32 -1.85 28.27 -7.89
CA VAL A 32 -0.51 27.67 -7.82
C VAL A 32 -0.15 27.33 -6.38
N ALA A 33 -0.30 28.28 -5.45
CA ALA A 33 0.01 28.06 -4.04
C ALA A 33 -0.85 26.96 -3.40
N THR A 34 -2.14 26.89 -3.75
CA THR A 34 -3.05 25.83 -3.28
C THR A 34 -2.63 24.46 -3.82
N GLY A 35 -2.29 24.38 -5.11
CA GLY A 35 -1.84 23.12 -5.70
C GLY A 35 -0.54 22.61 -5.08
N GLU A 36 0.42 23.50 -4.82
CA GLU A 36 1.68 23.16 -4.14
C GLU A 36 1.45 22.75 -2.68
N ALA A 37 0.57 23.44 -1.96
CA ALA A 37 0.21 23.09 -0.59
C ALA A 37 -0.47 21.71 -0.52
N VAL A 38 -1.42 21.43 -1.41
CA VAL A 38 -2.11 20.14 -1.50
C VAL A 38 -1.12 19.02 -1.81
N ARG A 39 -0.20 19.23 -2.77
CA ARG A 39 0.83 18.24 -3.11
C ARG A 39 1.77 17.96 -1.93
N THR A 40 2.27 19.00 -1.28
CA THR A 40 3.15 18.88 -0.11
C THR A 40 2.45 18.13 1.03
N GLN A 41 1.19 18.45 1.31
CA GLN A 41 0.39 17.76 2.31
C GLN A 41 0.20 16.28 1.97
N ALA A 42 -0.09 15.95 0.70
CA ALA A 42 -0.26 14.57 0.26
C ALA A 42 1.05 13.77 0.34
N GLN A 43 2.19 14.39 0.04
CA GLN A 43 3.52 13.78 0.23
C GLN A 43 3.76 13.45 1.70
N ALA A 44 3.52 14.42 2.60
CA ALA A 44 3.65 14.19 4.03
C ALA A 44 2.69 13.08 4.53
N GLN A 45 1.46 13.03 4.00
CA GLN A 45 0.50 11.98 4.32
C GLN A 45 0.98 10.61 3.84
N LEU A 46 1.52 10.50 2.63
CA LEU A 46 2.10 9.25 2.11
C LEU A 46 3.28 8.79 2.95
N GLU A 47 4.20 9.68 3.31
CA GLU A 47 5.34 9.35 4.16
C GLU A 47 4.90 8.84 5.54
N VAL A 48 3.92 9.52 6.17
CA VAL A 48 3.35 9.06 7.44
C VAL A 48 2.63 7.73 7.26
N GLY A 49 1.80 7.59 6.23
CA GLY A 49 1.03 6.38 5.98
C GLY A 49 1.90 5.17 5.61
N SER A 50 3.01 5.38 4.90
CA SER A 50 4.01 4.34 4.64
C SER A 50 4.69 3.86 5.93
N ARG A 51 5.03 4.78 6.85
CA ARG A 51 5.51 4.40 8.19
C ARG A 51 4.47 3.66 9.01
N VAL A 52 3.19 4.05 8.91
CA VAL A 52 2.07 3.34 9.55
C VAL A 52 1.94 1.93 8.98
N PHE A 53 2.06 1.79 7.65
CA PHE A 53 2.07 0.52 6.95
C PHE A 53 3.17 -0.42 7.48
N GLU A 54 4.43 0.03 7.45
CA GLU A 54 5.56 -0.76 7.94
C GLU A 54 5.38 -1.16 9.41
N ARG A 55 4.88 -0.22 10.23
CA ARG A 55 4.66 -0.46 11.65
C ARG A 55 3.56 -1.48 11.90
N LEU A 56 2.44 -1.40 11.18
CA LEU A 56 1.34 -2.35 11.35
C LEU A 56 1.77 -3.75 10.93
N ILE A 57 2.47 -3.88 9.80
CA ILE A 57 3.01 -5.16 9.33
C ILE A 57 4.00 -5.75 10.34
N ASP A 58 4.92 -4.95 10.88
CA ASP A 58 5.88 -5.42 11.91
C ASP A 58 5.17 -5.88 13.19
N LEU A 59 4.21 -5.09 13.69
CA LEU A 59 3.43 -5.45 14.89
C LEU A 59 2.64 -6.74 14.69
N ARG A 60 1.97 -6.88 13.54
CA ARG A 60 1.24 -8.09 13.19
C ARG A 60 2.18 -9.27 13.04
N GLY A 61 3.32 -9.09 12.37
CA GLY A 61 4.37 -10.10 12.25
C GLY A 61 4.88 -10.59 13.61
N LYS A 62 5.09 -9.70 14.58
CA LYS A 62 5.51 -10.07 15.95
C LYS A 62 4.46 -10.92 16.64
N ARG A 63 3.19 -10.49 16.60
CA ARG A 63 2.08 -11.24 17.19
C ARG A 63 1.89 -12.62 16.57
N LEU A 64 1.99 -12.71 15.24
CA LEU A 64 1.95 -13.98 14.53
C LEU A 64 3.14 -14.85 14.97
N ARG A 65 4.36 -14.30 15.05
CA ARG A 65 5.54 -15.01 15.57
C ARG A 65 5.32 -15.61 16.93
N ASP A 66 4.80 -14.85 17.89
CA ASP A 66 4.54 -15.33 19.24
C ASP A 66 3.53 -16.48 19.23
N THR A 67 2.52 -16.39 18.36
CA THR A 67 1.52 -17.45 18.15
C THR A 67 2.15 -18.71 17.54
N VAL A 68 2.98 -18.57 16.51
CA VAL A 68 3.71 -19.69 15.88
C VAL A 68 4.67 -20.34 16.87
N GLN A 69 5.35 -19.56 17.72
CA GLN A 69 6.24 -20.07 18.76
C GLN A 69 5.48 -20.90 19.80
N LEU A 70 4.29 -20.47 20.20
CA LEU A 70 3.44 -21.24 21.11
C LEU A 70 3.05 -22.60 20.50
N VAL A 71 2.68 -22.62 19.22
CA VAL A 71 2.38 -23.88 18.51
C VAL A 71 3.61 -24.77 18.38
N ALA A 72 4.78 -24.21 18.07
CA ALA A 72 6.03 -24.96 18.00
C ALA A 72 6.47 -25.55 19.36
N ALA A 73 6.05 -24.92 20.46
CA ALA A 73 6.32 -25.36 21.82
C ALA A 73 5.31 -26.39 22.34
N ASP A 74 4.14 -26.52 21.70
CA ASP A 74 3.09 -27.46 22.09
C ASP A 74 3.59 -28.91 22.04
N PHE A 75 3.28 -29.68 23.09
CA PHE A 75 3.77 -31.04 23.24
C PHE A 75 3.29 -31.94 22.09
N GLY A 76 2.01 -31.85 21.70
CA GLY A 76 1.45 -32.68 20.64
C GLY A 76 2.05 -32.34 19.27
N PHE A 77 2.35 -31.07 19.02
CA PHE A 77 3.08 -30.66 17.82
C PHE A 77 4.51 -31.23 17.80
N ARG A 78 5.24 -31.09 18.90
CA ARG A 78 6.63 -31.56 19.02
C ARG A 78 6.75 -33.08 18.91
N ASP A 79 5.84 -33.81 19.54
CA ASP A 79 5.80 -35.27 19.50
C ASP A 79 5.54 -35.78 18.08
N ALA A 80 4.60 -35.16 17.37
CA ALA A 80 4.34 -35.47 15.96
C ALA A 80 5.55 -35.20 15.07
N VAL A 81 6.25 -34.08 15.25
CA VAL A 81 7.49 -33.78 14.52
C VAL A 81 8.58 -34.81 14.83
N ALA A 82 8.69 -35.26 16.09
CA ALA A 82 9.66 -36.27 16.50
C ALA A 82 9.36 -37.68 15.95
N SER A 83 8.11 -37.99 15.62
CA SER A 83 7.71 -39.28 15.02
C SER A 83 8.33 -39.53 13.64
N ALA A 84 8.76 -38.47 12.94
CA ALA A 84 9.30 -38.50 11.58
C ALA A 84 8.39 -39.12 10.50
N ASP A 85 7.10 -39.32 10.80
CA ASP A 85 6.09 -39.75 9.83
C ASP A 85 5.42 -38.53 9.18
N SER A 86 5.70 -38.30 7.90
CA SER A 86 5.19 -37.11 7.18
C SER A 86 3.66 -37.07 7.12
N SER A 87 2.99 -38.21 7.14
CA SER A 87 1.52 -38.28 7.11
C SER A 87 0.90 -37.79 8.42
N THR A 88 1.45 -38.22 9.56
CA THR A 88 1.10 -37.75 10.89
C THR A 88 1.41 -36.26 11.06
N ILE A 89 2.61 -35.84 10.65
CA ILE A 89 3.02 -34.42 10.70
C ILE A 89 2.06 -33.55 9.90
N ARG A 90 1.71 -33.94 8.67
CA ARG A 90 0.78 -33.19 7.82
C ARG A 90 -0.61 -33.04 8.44
N SER A 91 -1.12 -34.10 9.09
CA SER A 91 -2.39 -34.02 9.84
C SER A 91 -2.32 -33.01 10.98
N VAL A 92 -1.21 -33.01 11.73
CA VAL A 92 -0.98 -32.09 12.84
C VAL A 92 -0.81 -30.65 12.35
N LEU A 93 -0.13 -30.42 11.22
CA LEU A 93 -0.08 -29.12 10.56
C LEU A 93 -1.49 -28.65 10.20
N LEU A 94 -2.27 -29.43 9.44
CA LEU A 94 -3.64 -29.05 9.05
C LEU A 94 -4.53 -28.69 10.26
N ASN A 95 -4.43 -29.45 11.36
CA ASN A 95 -5.21 -29.19 12.56
C ASN A 95 -4.78 -27.91 13.28
N HIS A 96 -3.47 -27.69 13.43
CA HIS A 96 -2.97 -26.47 14.08
C HIS A 96 -3.21 -25.23 13.22
N GLY A 97 -3.03 -25.31 11.90
CA GLY A 97 -3.24 -24.21 10.99
C GLY A 97 -4.65 -23.67 11.05
N LYS A 98 -5.65 -24.55 11.01
CA LYS A 98 -7.06 -24.17 11.17
C LYS A 98 -7.35 -23.43 12.48
N ARG A 99 -6.70 -23.82 13.59
CA ARG A 99 -6.93 -23.19 14.91
C ARG A 99 -6.42 -21.76 15.00
N ILE A 100 -5.40 -21.42 14.23
CA ILE A 100 -4.76 -20.09 14.24
C ILE A 100 -4.99 -19.30 12.95
N ASN A 101 -5.86 -19.81 12.06
CA ASN A 101 -6.13 -19.25 10.74
C ASN A 101 -4.88 -19.08 9.85
N ALA A 102 -3.96 -20.04 9.90
CA ALA A 102 -2.87 -20.12 8.93
C ALA A 102 -3.37 -20.77 7.63
N SER A 103 -3.11 -20.11 6.49
CA SER A 103 -3.45 -20.60 5.15
C SER A 103 -2.52 -21.75 4.74
N ASP A 104 -1.24 -21.62 5.10
CA ASP A 104 -0.17 -22.52 4.67
C ASP A 104 0.68 -22.92 5.85
N MET A 105 1.11 -24.17 5.87
CA MET A 105 2.03 -24.65 6.89
C MET A 105 3.05 -25.61 6.28
N PHE A 106 4.30 -25.41 6.70
CA PHE A 106 5.43 -26.18 6.26
C PHE A 106 6.24 -26.58 7.47
N LEU A 107 6.63 -27.85 7.54
CA LEU A 107 7.71 -28.29 8.39
C LEU A 107 8.96 -28.42 7.52
N LEU A 108 10.00 -27.69 7.89
CA LEU A 108 11.30 -27.71 7.24
C LEU A 108 12.32 -28.41 8.13
N GLY A 109 13.24 -29.14 7.50
CA GLY A 109 14.49 -29.54 8.12
C GLY A 109 15.34 -28.32 8.46
N MET A 110 16.35 -28.53 9.32
CA MET A 110 17.28 -27.46 9.69
C MET A 110 18.09 -26.95 8.49
N ASP A 111 18.23 -27.77 7.46
CA ASP A 111 18.86 -27.43 6.19
C ASP A 111 17.92 -26.66 5.23
N GLY A 112 16.61 -26.58 5.49
CA GLY A 112 15.64 -25.93 4.60
C GLY A 112 14.92 -26.87 3.63
N THR A 113 15.10 -28.19 3.77
CA THR A 113 14.34 -29.19 3.01
C THR A 113 12.93 -29.33 3.57
N VAL A 114 11.91 -29.41 2.71
CA VAL A 114 10.51 -29.57 3.12
C VAL A 114 10.29 -31.00 3.62
N ILE A 115 9.94 -31.17 4.90
CA ILE A 115 9.61 -32.47 5.50
C ILE A 115 8.12 -32.79 5.32
N ALA A 116 7.27 -31.79 5.54
CA ALA A 116 5.82 -31.90 5.36
C ALA A 116 5.23 -30.54 4.97
N SER A 117 4.16 -30.55 4.19
CA SER A 117 3.49 -29.35 3.67
C SER A 117 1.98 -29.54 3.63
N THR A 118 1.23 -28.48 3.93
CA THR A 118 -0.23 -28.43 3.67
C THR A 118 -0.55 -27.96 2.25
N VAL A 119 0.43 -27.44 1.53
CA VAL A 119 0.30 -26.91 0.17
C VAL A 119 0.79 -27.96 -0.83
N GLN A 120 -0.12 -28.46 -1.68
CA GLN A 120 0.19 -29.53 -2.65
C GLN A 120 1.28 -29.14 -3.66
N LYS A 121 1.38 -27.85 -4.01
CA LYS A 121 2.38 -27.34 -4.95
C LYS A 121 3.81 -27.31 -4.36
N VAL A 122 3.97 -27.59 -3.07
CA VAL A 122 5.28 -27.63 -2.39
C VAL A 122 5.59 -29.09 -2.02
N PRO A 123 6.38 -29.82 -2.84
CA PRO A 123 6.63 -31.24 -2.63
C PRO A 123 7.47 -31.52 -1.38
N GLU A 124 7.13 -32.59 -0.66
CA GLU A 124 8.00 -33.14 0.39
C GLU A 124 9.35 -33.58 -0.24
N GLY A 125 10.46 -33.28 0.45
CA GLY A 125 11.82 -33.53 -0.02
C GLY A 125 12.43 -32.43 -0.91
N SER A 126 11.65 -31.44 -1.35
CA SER A 126 12.18 -30.31 -2.13
C SER A 126 12.85 -29.26 -1.23
N ARG A 127 13.63 -28.36 -1.84
CA ARG A 127 14.08 -27.15 -1.14
C ARG A 127 12.92 -26.16 -1.02
N PHE A 128 12.76 -25.55 0.15
CA PHE A 128 11.79 -24.48 0.32
C PHE A 128 12.28 -23.21 -0.37
N VAL A 129 11.51 -22.71 -1.33
CA VAL A 129 11.88 -21.59 -2.22
C VAL A 129 12.29 -20.34 -1.41
N TYR A 130 11.58 -20.07 -0.32
CA TYR A 130 11.81 -18.89 0.51
C TYR A 130 12.76 -19.12 1.69
N ASP A 131 13.48 -20.24 1.76
CA ASP A 131 14.34 -20.56 2.92
C ASP A 131 15.41 -19.49 3.17
N GLN A 132 16.12 -19.09 2.11
CA GLN A 132 17.17 -18.08 2.21
C GLN A 132 16.60 -16.71 2.60
N ALA A 133 15.44 -16.33 2.04
CA ALA A 133 14.76 -15.09 2.36
C ALA A 133 14.31 -15.05 3.83
N LEU A 134 13.75 -16.14 4.36
CA LEU A 134 13.39 -16.26 5.77
C LEU A 134 14.60 -16.15 6.70
N ARG A 135 15.72 -16.79 6.35
CA ARG A 135 16.97 -16.68 7.12
C ARG A 135 17.51 -15.25 7.11
N ASN A 136 17.46 -14.57 5.97
CA ASN A 136 17.88 -13.18 5.86
C ASN A 136 16.97 -12.26 6.68
N ALA A 137 15.65 -12.43 6.59
CA ALA A 137 14.67 -11.69 7.38
C ALA A 137 14.92 -11.85 8.89
N LYS A 138 15.15 -13.08 9.34
CA LYS A 138 15.49 -13.39 10.75
C LYS A 138 16.78 -12.70 11.20
N ARG A 139 17.84 -12.71 10.38
CA ARG A 139 19.11 -12.01 10.66
C ARG A 139 18.95 -10.50 10.71
N ALA A 140 18.06 -9.95 9.88
CA ALA A 140 17.69 -8.54 9.89
C ALA A 140 16.72 -8.16 11.03
N GLY A 141 16.33 -9.12 11.88
CA GLY A 141 15.39 -8.90 12.99
C GLY A 141 13.92 -8.76 12.55
N GLN A 142 13.60 -9.01 11.28
CA GLN A 142 12.26 -8.83 10.73
C GLN A 142 11.28 -9.87 11.26
N SER A 143 10.05 -9.38 11.53
CA SER A 143 8.76 -10.04 11.87
C SER A 143 8.39 -11.31 11.12
N VAL A 144 8.57 -11.19 9.83
CA VAL A 144 7.72 -11.83 8.84
C VAL A 144 8.41 -11.61 7.50
N LEU A 145 8.18 -12.51 6.57
CA LEU A 145 8.55 -12.36 5.18
C LEU A 145 7.26 -12.28 4.36
N ILE A 146 7.12 -11.28 3.52
CA ILE A 146 5.98 -11.19 2.59
C ILE A 146 6.39 -11.92 1.31
N VAL A 147 5.52 -12.80 0.81
CA VAL A 147 5.76 -13.59 -0.41
C VAL A 147 4.48 -13.72 -1.21
N PRO A 148 4.54 -13.93 -2.53
CA PRO A 148 3.37 -14.36 -3.28
C PRO A 148 3.08 -15.85 -3.01
N GLY A 149 1.81 -16.22 -3.04
CA GLY A 149 1.38 -17.60 -2.95
C GLY A 149 -0.04 -17.79 -3.47
N GLY A 150 -0.19 -18.58 -4.54
CA GLY A 150 -1.52 -18.98 -5.01
C GLY A 150 -2.38 -17.83 -5.54
N GLY A 151 -1.76 -16.74 -5.98
CA GLY A 151 -2.45 -15.52 -6.43
C GLY A 151 -2.70 -14.47 -5.35
N ASP A 152 -2.39 -14.76 -4.08
CA ASP A 152 -2.55 -13.81 -2.98
C ASP A 152 -1.21 -13.49 -2.29
N PRO A 153 -1.09 -12.36 -1.57
CA PRO A 153 0.08 -12.07 -0.78
C PRO A 153 0.02 -12.82 0.56
N HIS A 154 1.13 -13.42 1.00
CA HIS A 154 1.23 -14.17 2.25
C HIS A 154 2.32 -13.61 3.17
N LEU A 155 1.98 -13.51 4.45
CA LEU A 155 2.89 -13.27 5.55
C LEU A 155 3.45 -14.61 6.06
N LEU A 156 4.70 -14.92 5.74
CA LEU A 156 5.40 -16.09 6.25
C LEU A 156 6.09 -15.79 7.58
N VAL A 157 5.86 -16.67 8.55
CA VAL A 157 6.40 -16.59 9.90
C VAL A 157 7.03 -17.92 10.27
N GLU A 158 8.23 -17.86 10.85
CA GLU A 158 9.01 -19.05 11.23
C GLU A 158 9.18 -19.17 12.75
N ALA A 159 9.06 -20.38 13.28
CA ALA A 159 9.59 -20.76 14.58
C ALA A 159 10.42 -22.07 14.51
N THR A 160 11.32 -22.24 15.48
CA THR A 160 12.12 -23.46 15.63
C THR A 160 11.41 -24.44 16.57
N VAL A 161 11.33 -25.70 16.16
CA VAL A 161 10.78 -26.80 16.98
C VAL A 161 11.92 -27.45 17.75
N LEU A 162 11.78 -27.56 19.07
CA LEU A 162 12.82 -28.05 19.99
C LEU A 162 12.41 -29.39 20.62
N ALA A 163 13.28 -30.40 20.67
CA ALA A 163 13.10 -31.58 21.52
C ALA A 163 14.42 -32.34 21.80
N PRO A 164 15.09 -32.11 22.94
CA PRO A 164 15.42 -30.83 23.58
C PRO A 164 16.36 -29.94 22.73
N LEU A 165 16.94 -30.48 21.66
CA LEU A 165 17.70 -29.74 20.64
C LEU A 165 16.78 -29.32 19.47
N PRO A 166 17.18 -28.39 18.60
CA PRO A 166 16.42 -28.07 17.38
C PRO A 166 16.27 -29.30 16.47
N ILE A 167 15.03 -29.69 16.21
CA ILE A 167 14.70 -30.84 15.33
C ILE A 167 14.06 -30.41 14.00
N GLY A 168 13.64 -29.15 13.89
CA GLY A 168 13.04 -28.63 12.66
C GLY A 168 12.63 -27.16 12.78
N ARG A 169 12.12 -26.61 11.68
CA ARG A 169 11.58 -25.26 11.59
C ARG A 169 10.16 -25.35 11.06
N VAL A 170 9.20 -24.80 11.79
CA VAL A 170 7.84 -24.64 11.29
C VAL A 170 7.71 -23.26 10.66
N VAL A 171 7.19 -23.22 9.44
CA VAL A 171 6.85 -21.99 8.72
C VAL A 171 5.34 -21.99 8.52
N MET A 172 4.71 -20.87 8.86
CA MET A 172 3.27 -20.67 8.71
C MET A 172 3.03 -19.45 7.84
N GLY A 173 2.13 -19.58 6.87
CA GLY A 173 1.66 -18.50 6.00
C GLY A 173 0.31 -17.99 6.45
N PHE A 174 0.14 -16.67 6.38
CA PHE A 174 -1.13 -15.99 6.62
C PHE A 174 -1.42 -15.07 5.46
N THR A 175 -2.54 -15.27 4.78
CA THR A 175 -2.96 -14.41 3.66
C THR A 175 -3.12 -12.96 4.11
N ILE A 176 -2.65 -12.03 3.27
CA ILE A 176 -3.02 -10.62 3.35
C ILE A 176 -4.35 -10.49 2.62
N ASP A 177 -5.42 -10.16 3.33
CA ASP A 177 -6.78 -10.02 2.82
C ASP A 177 -7.24 -8.55 2.82
N SER A 178 -8.50 -8.35 2.43
CA SER A 178 -9.14 -7.02 2.43
C SER A 178 -9.23 -6.40 3.81
N ASP A 179 -9.29 -7.19 4.88
CA ASP A 179 -9.43 -6.67 6.25
C ASP A 179 -8.17 -5.90 6.67
N ILE A 180 -6.99 -6.40 6.30
CA ILE A 180 -5.73 -5.68 6.55
C ILE A 180 -5.64 -4.42 5.68
N ALA A 181 -6.09 -4.49 4.43
CA ALA A 181 -6.10 -3.33 3.55
C ALA A 181 -6.99 -2.21 4.12
N GLU A 182 -8.18 -2.56 4.62
CA GLU A 182 -9.07 -1.61 5.29
C GLU A 182 -8.53 -1.11 6.63
N GLU A 183 -7.88 -1.97 7.42
CA GLU A 183 -7.20 -1.54 8.66
C GLU A 183 -6.13 -0.50 8.35
N LEU A 184 -5.28 -0.75 7.34
CA LEU A 184 -4.26 0.18 6.87
C LEU A 184 -4.86 1.50 6.39
N ARG A 185 -5.96 1.44 5.63
CA ARG A 185 -6.69 2.62 5.19
C ARG A 185 -7.25 3.43 6.35
N SER A 186 -7.83 2.76 7.35
CA SER A 186 -8.40 3.42 8.53
C SER A 186 -7.34 4.14 9.37
N LEU A 187 -6.13 3.58 9.47
CA LEU A 187 -5.04 4.11 10.29
C LEU A 187 -4.20 5.17 9.56
N SER A 188 -4.02 5.04 8.24
CA SER A 188 -3.18 5.94 7.43
C SER A 188 -3.97 7.03 6.70
N GLY A 189 -5.27 6.81 6.47
CA GLY A 189 -6.09 7.65 5.61
C GLY A 189 -5.73 7.54 4.12
N LEU A 190 -4.95 6.52 3.74
CA LEU A 190 -4.57 6.23 2.36
C LEU A 190 -5.43 5.12 1.79
N GLU A 191 -5.64 5.15 0.48
CA GLU A 191 -6.13 3.98 -0.24
C GLU A 191 -4.97 2.99 -0.44
N VAL A 192 -5.24 1.69 -0.23
CA VAL A 192 -4.22 0.65 -0.21
C VAL A 192 -4.60 -0.46 -1.17
N SER A 193 -3.65 -0.86 -2.00
CA SER A 193 -3.81 -2.01 -2.90
C SER A 193 -2.61 -2.95 -2.83
N PHE A 194 -2.86 -4.25 -2.89
CA PHE A 194 -1.84 -5.30 -2.98
C PHE A 194 -2.05 -6.11 -4.25
N LEU A 195 -0.94 -6.44 -4.90
CA LEU A 195 -0.91 -7.27 -6.09
C LEU A 195 0.24 -8.24 -5.99
N THR A 196 -0.02 -9.52 -6.27
CA THR A 196 1.04 -10.49 -6.49
C THR A 196 1.29 -10.68 -7.97
N VAL A 197 2.54 -10.96 -8.30
CA VAL A 197 2.95 -11.33 -9.65
C VAL A 197 3.72 -12.64 -9.54
N GLU A 198 3.17 -13.72 -10.09
CA GLU A 198 3.79 -15.06 -10.14
C GLU A 198 3.93 -15.48 -11.60
N ASP A 199 5.12 -15.91 -12.03
CA ASP A 199 5.38 -16.32 -13.43
C ASP A 199 4.96 -15.27 -14.49
N GLY A 200 5.09 -13.98 -14.14
CA GLY A 200 4.68 -12.86 -14.98
C GLY A 200 3.16 -12.65 -15.10
N LYS A 201 2.36 -13.44 -14.39
CA LYS A 201 0.90 -13.30 -14.29
C LYS A 201 0.53 -12.59 -13.00
N ASN A 202 -0.51 -11.78 -13.09
CA ASN A 202 -1.07 -11.10 -11.94
C ASN A 202 -1.95 -12.08 -11.15
N GLY A 203 -1.82 -12.07 -9.83
CA GLY A 203 -2.80 -12.65 -8.93
C GLY A 203 -4.02 -11.75 -8.75
N ASP A 204 -4.76 -12.00 -7.68
CA ASP A 204 -5.94 -11.21 -7.35
C ASP A 204 -5.53 -9.85 -6.74
N LEU A 205 -6.25 -8.79 -7.14
CA LEU A 205 -6.01 -7.46 -6.60
C LEU A 205 -6.82 -7.28 -5.33
N ILE A 206 -6.11 -7.02 -4.22
CA ILE A 206 -6.73 -6.72 -2.94
C ILE A 206 -6.66 -5.22 -2.76
N SER A 207 -7.80 -4.53 -2.84
CA SER A 207 -7.82 -3.06 -2.86
C SER A 207 -8.97 -2.50 -2.03
N THR A 208 -8.71 -1.37 -1.38
CA THR A 208 -9.75 -0.53 -0.75
C THR A 208 -10.46 0.38 -1.76
N GLN A 209 -9.98 0.44 -3.01
CA GLN A 209 -10.56 1.23 -4.08
C GLN A 209 -11.70 0.49 -4.79
N PRO A 210 -12.68 1.22 -5.38
CA PRO A 210 -13.76 0.62 -6.15
C PRO A 210 -13.25 -0.23 -7.32
N GLU A 211 -13.99 -1.31 -7.61
CA GLU A 211 -13.67 -2.28 -8.67
C GLU A 211 -13.47 -1.63 -10.06
N ALA A 212 -14.17 -0.54 -10.33
CA ALA A 212 -14.02 0.25 -11.56
C ALA A 212 -12.60 0.78 -11.80
N LEU A 213 -11.76 0.88 -10.75
CA LEU A 213 -10.38 1.37 -10.85
C LEU A 213 -9.34 0.25 -10.93
N HIS A 214 -9.73 -1.00 -10.69
CA HIS A 214 -8.79 -2.12 -10.51
C HIS A 214 -7.87 -2.35 -11.71
N ALA A 215 -8.41 -2.30 -12.94
CA ALA A 215 -7.61 -2.46 -14.15
C ALA A 215 -6.50 -1.39 -14.27
N GLY A 216 -6.82 -0.13 -13.94
CA GLY A 216 -5.84 0.95 -13.96
C GLY A 216 -4.82 0.86 -12.82
N LEU A 217 -5.21 0.33 -11.66
CA LEU A 217 -4.31 0.12 -10.53
C LEU A 217 -3.28 -0.96 -10.84
N ILE A 218 -3.71 -2.07 -11.43
CA ILE A 218 -2.82 -3.15 -11.85
C ILE A 218 -1.76 -2.64 -12.83
N GLU A 219 -2.16 -1.86 -13.84
CA GLU A 219 -1.22 -1.29 -14.81
C GLU A 219 -0.22 -0.35 -14.12
N LEU A 220 -0.71 0.53 -13.24
CA LEU A 220 0.15 1.43 -12.48
C LEU A 220 1.17 0.66 -11.62
N MET A 221 0.73 -0.38 -10.93
CA MET A 221 1.60 -1.22 -10.09
C MET A 221 2.66 -1.94 -10.90
N ARG A 222 2.33 -2.35 -12.14
CA ARG A 222 3.24 -3.04 -13.04
C ARG A 222 4.25 -2.11 -13.71
N SER A 223 3.87 -0.86 -13.97
CA SER A 223 4.73 0.14 -14.63
C SER A 223 5.58 0.95 -13.66
N SER A 224 5.20 1.03 -12.38
CA SER A 224 5.83 1.91 -11.40
C SER A 224 7.11 1.33 -10.82
N SER A 225 8.09 2.20 -10.58
CA SER A 225 9.33 1.86 -9.88
C SER A 225 9.16 1.97 -8.36
N GLU A 226 9.94 1.17 -7.62
CA GLU A 226 9.92 1.17 -6.15
C GLU A 226 10.25 2.56 -5.57
N GLY A 227 9.47 2.97 -4.57
CA GLY A 227 9.70 4.19 -3.80
C GLY A 227 9.38 5.50 -4.54
N GLN A 228 9.11 5.47 -5.84
CA GLN A 228 8.80 6.66 -6.61
C GLN A 228 7.38 7.16 -6.31
N MET A 229 7.27 8.43 -5.90
CA MET A 229 5.99 9.12 -5.77
C MET A 229 5.56 9.70 -7.12
N LEU A 230 4.40 9.29 -7.62
CA LEU A 230 3.87 9.72 -8.90
C LEU A 230 2.46 10.31 -8.72
N LEU A 231 2.21 11.44 -9.39
CA LEU A 231 0.85 11.95 -9.55
C LEU A 231 0.14 11.10 -10.62
N THR A 232 -0.96 10.47 -10.25
CA THR A 232 -1.73 9.60 -11.14
C THR A 232 -3.16 10.11 -11.24
N GLU A 233 -3.74 10.02 -12.43
CA GLU A 233 -5.16 10.26 -12.66
C GLU A 233 -5.84 8.92 -12.95
N GLN A 234 -6.90 8.60 -12.21
CA GLN A 234 -7.71 7.40 -12.43
C GLN A 234 -9.19 7.77 -12.36
N SER A 235 -9.91 7.59 -13.47
CA SER A 235 -11.32 7.95 -13.60
C SER A 235 -11.64 9.39 -13.17
N ASN A 236 -10.80 10.34 -13.60
CA ASN A 236 -10.94 11.78 -13.29
C ASN A 236 -10.77 12.12 -11.80
N LEU A 237 -10.14 11.22 -11.02
CA LEU A 237 -9.66 11.46 -9.67
C LEU A 237 -8.14 11.50 -9.66
N ASN A 238 -7.58 12.46 -8.92
CA ASN A 238 -6.15 12.67 -8.78
C ASN A 238 -5.65 12.02 -7.50
N PHE A 239 -4.62 11.21 -7.63
CA PHE A 239 -3.95 10.54 -6.53
C PHE A 239 -2.46 10.87 -6.55
N LEU A 240 -1.89 11.05 -5.37
CA LEU A 240 -0.46 10.88 -5.22
C LEU A 240 -0.22 9.44 -4.80
N SER A 241 0.53 8.71 -5.62
CA SER A 241 0.73 7.26 -5.50
C SER A 241 2.18 6.95 -5.14
N GLN A 242 2.40 5.97 -4.26
CA GLN A 242 3.72 5.42 -3.94
C GLN A 242 3.66 3.89 -4.00
N THR A 243 4.62 3.29 -4.71
CA THR A 243 4.72 1.83 -4.85
C THR A 243 5.81 1.29 -3.91
N LEU A 244 5.48 0.24 -3.17
CA LEU A 244 6.36 -0.48 -2.25
C LEU A 244 6.54 -1.92 -2.74
N MET A 245 7.78 -2.38 -2.91
CA MET A 245 8.07 -3.78 -3.23
C MET A 245 8.26 -4.54 -1.92
N LEU A 246 7.30 -5.39 -1.56
CA LEU A 246 7.27 -6.09 -0.28
C LEU A 246 8.03 -7.42 -0.32
N ALA A 247 8.08 -8.04 -1.51
CA ALA A 247 8.83 -9.24 -1.78
C ALA A 247 9.69 -9.02 -3.02
N ASN A 248 11.01 -8.94 -2.83
CA ASN A 248 11.99 -9.03 -3.91
C ASN A 248 12.93 -10.20 -3.61
N THR A 249 12.48 -11.40 -3.94
CA THR A 249 13.36 -12.56 -3.97
C THR A 249 14.38 -12.29 -5.07
N ASN A 250 15.66 -12.12 -4.70
CA ASN A 250 16.76 -11.78 -5.63
C ASN A 250 16.91 -12.74 -6.83
N ASN A 251 16.16 -13.84 -6.87
CA ASN A 251 15.94 -14.65 -8.04
C ASN A 251 14.64 -14.18 -8.71
N GLY A 252 14.75 -13.47 -9.84
CA GLY A 252 13.63 -12.91 -10.62
C GLY A 252 12.60 -13.91 -11.18
N GLY A 253 12.54 -15.14 -10.65
CA GLY A 253 11.52 -16.16 -10.93
C GLY A 253 10.60 -16.47 -9.75
N ASP A 254 10.88 -16.03 -8.52
CA ASP A 254 10.13 -16.46 -7.31
C ASP A 254 8.93 -15.56 -6.96
N GLY A 255 8.43 -14.83 -7.96
CA GLY A 255 7.30 -13.92 -7.84
C GLY A 255 7.58 -12.66 -7.00
N GLN A 256 6.66 -11.69 -7.07
CA GLN A 256 6.76 -10.40 -6.42
C GLN A 256 5.45 -10.05 -5.71
N VAL A 257 5.55 -9.32 -4.62
CA VAL A 257 4.40 -8.67 -3.96
C VAL A 257 4.60 -7.19 -4.01
N ILE A 258 3.64 -6.51 -4.62
CA ILE A 258 3.63 -5.06 -4.82
C ILE A 258 2.51 -4.50 -3.94
N ALA A 259 2.82 -3.47 -3.16
CA ALA A 259 1.81 -2.65 -2.50
C ALA A 259 1.80 -1.25 -3.10
N LEU A 260 0.61 -0.70 -3.27
CA LEU A 260 0.38 0.64 -3.76
C LEU A 260 -0.38 1.43 -2.70
N LEU A 261 0.22 2.53 -2.27
CA LEU A 261 -0.36 3.47 -1.33
C LEU A 261 -0.75 4.74 -2.08
N GLN A 262 -2.00 5.19 -1.94
CA GLN A 262 -2.50 6.37 -2.65
C GLN A 262 -3.16 7.36 -1.70
N SER A 263 -2.72 8.62 -1.78
CA SER A 263 -3.36 9.76 -1.12
C SER A 263 -4.33 10.44 -2.10
N PRO A 264 -5.65 10.49 -1.80
CA PRO A 264 -6.63 11.14 -2.67
C PRO A 264 -6.51 12.67 -2.61
N LEU A 265 -6.07 13.28 -3.72
CA LEU A 265 -5.83 14.72 -3.79
C LEU A 265 -7.13 15.52 -3.90
N ASP A 266 -8.18 14.97 -4.51
CA ASP A 266 -9.45 15.70 -4.66
C ASP A 266 -10.11 15.98 -3.30
N LYS A 267 -9.99 15.03 -2.34
CA LYS A 267 -10.42 15.26 -0.95
C LYS A 267 -9.62 16.40 -0.32
N ALA A 268 -8.32 16.49 -0.59
CA ALA A 268 -7.49 17.58 -0.10
C ALA A 268 -7.86 18.92 -0.74
N TYR A 269 -8.13 18.96 -2.06
CA TYR A 269 -8.60 20.17 -2.76
C TYR A 269 -9.96 20.67 -2.25
N GLN A 270 -10.87 19.77 -1.87
CA GLN A 270 -12.17 20.14 -1.29
C GLN A 270 -12.02 20.95 0.01
N ALA A 271 -11.01 20.65 0.84
CA ALA A 271 -10.74 21.43 2.04
C ALA A 271 -10.39 22.91 1.75
N PHE A 272 -9.83 23.18 0.57
CA PHE A 272 -9.47 24.54 0.11
C PHE A 272 -10.53 25.19 -0.79
N ALA A 273 -11.60 24.47 -1.17
CA ALA A 273 -12.71 25.01 -1.95
C ALA A 273 -13.33 26.30 -1.38
N PRO A 274 -13.60 26.44 -0.06
CA PRO A 274 -14.18 27.66 0.48
C PRO A 274 -13.24 28.88 0.36
N LEU A 275 -11.92 28.68 0.40
CA LEU A 275 -10.95 29.76 0.19
C LEU A 275 -10.99 30.26 -1.26
N ASN A 276 -10.99 29.33 -2.23
CA ASN A 276 -11.12 29.66 -3.64
C ASN A 276 -12.42 30.42 -3.94
N GLN A 277 -13.53 30.01 -3.33
CA GLN A 277 -14.83 30.67 -3.48
C GLN A 277 -14.82 32.09 -2.89
N LYS A 278 -14.20 32.30 -1.72
CA LYS A 278 -14.06 33.64 -1.12
C LYS A 278 -13.24 34.56 -2.02
N ILE A 279 -12.14 34.07 -2.57
CA ILE A 279 -11.28 34.86 -3.48
C ILE A 279 -12.05 35.23 -4.74
N PHE A 280 -12.83 34.30 -5.31
CA PHE A 280 -13.70 34.59 -6.45
C PHE A 280 -14.70 35.72 -6.13
N TRP A 281 -15.38 35.69 -4.98
CA TRP A 281 -16.32 36.74 -4.61
C TRP A 281 -15.65 38.08 -4.32
N ILE A 282 -14.46 38.09 -3.70
CA ILE A 282 -13.68 39.31 -3.49
C ILE A 282 -13.26 39.90 -4.85
N SER A 283 -12.79 39.07 -5.76
CA SER A 283 -12.46 39.47 -7.14
C SER A 283 -13.67 40.04 -7.88
N MET A 284 -14.84 39.40 -7.76
CA MET A 284 -16.09 39.87 -8.36
C MET A 284 -16.53 41.22 -7.76
N ALA A 285 -16.48 41.35 -6.43
CA ALA A 285 -16.85 42.58 -5.74
C ALA A 285 -15.92 43.75 -6.12
N ALA A 286 -14.61 43.50 -6.23
CA ALA A 286 -13.65 44.50 -6.70
C ALA A 286 -13.94 44.94 -8.15
N LEU A 287 -14.30 44.00 -9.02
CA LEU A 287 -14.63 44.27 -10.42
C LEU A 287 -15.91 45.12 -10.53
N VAL A 288 -16.96 44.76 -9.77
CA VAL A 288 -18.22 45.54 -9.71
C VAL A 288 -17.98 46.93 -9.12
N ALA A 289 -17.20 47.06 -8.05
CA ALA A 289 -16.88 48.35 -7.44
C ALA A 289 -16.13 49.27 -8.42
N SER A 290 -15.21 48.73 -9.22
CA SER A 290 -14.52 49.47 -10.28
C SER A 290 -15.45 49.90 -11.41
N LEU A 291 -16.39 49.04 -11.80
CA LEU A 291 -17.40 49.38 -12.80
C LEU A 291 -18.34 50.49 -12.31
N ILE A 292 -18.77 50.45 -11.05
CA ILE A 292 -19.58 51.51 -10.44
C ILE A 292 -18.78 52.80 -10.30
N GLY A 293 -17.52 52.75 -9.88
CA GLY A 293 -16.66 53.93 -9.73
C GLY A 293 -16.23 54.59 -11.05
N THR A 294 -16.51 53.96 -12.19
CA THR A 294 -16.23 54.49 -13.53
C THR A 294 -17.45 55.05 -14.25
N LEU A 295 -18.66 54.79 -13.73
CA LEU A 295 -19.95 55.34 -14.16
C LEU A 295 -20.22 56.71 -13.52
#